data_AF-A0AAD7ZLG3-F1
#
_entry.id   AF-A0AAD7ZLG3-F1
#
_cell.length_a   1.000
_cell.length_b   1.000
_cell.length_c   1.000
_cell.angle_alpha   90.00
_cell.angle_beta   90.00
_cell.angle_gamma   90.00
#
_symmetry.space_group_name_H-M   'P 1'
#
loop_
_entity.id
_entity.type
_entity.pdbx_description
1 polymer ?
#
loop_
_entity_poly.entity_id
_entity_poly.type
_entity_poly.pdbx_seq_one_letter_code
_entity_poly.pdbx_strand_id
1 'polypeptide(L)'
;MENTQKSLLTGCNVCGRNHSTESCSFLQELKPVQDTKTPSRARLTLPANLEVQNLADNTTTVLARAPFTRSIQFGPFIAKRTQMLHPAEIFL
;
A
#
# COMPACT_ATOMS: atom_id res chain seq x y z
N MET A 1 18.24 -5.30 13.79
CA MET A 1 19.56 -4.70 13.50
C MET A 1 19.32 -3.54 12.56
N GLU A 2 18.94 -2.39 13.11
CA GLU A 2 18.66 -1.19 12.33
C GLU A 2 19.96 -0.38 12.27
N ASN A 3 20.61 -0.42 11.10
CA ASN A 3 21.89 0.23 10.87
C ASN A 3 21.63 1.71 10.59
N THR A 4 21.45 2.50 11.65
CA THR A 4 21.36 3.95 11.54
C THR A 4 22.76 4.50 11.28
N GLN A 5 23.11 4.63 9.99
CA GLN A 5 24.27 5.42 9.56
C GLN A 5 24.04 6.89 9.95
N LYS A 6 24.36 7.25 11.19
CA LYS A 6 24.44 8.64 11.64
C LYS A 6 25.61 9.29 10.92
N SER A 7 25.29 10.03 9.86
CA SER A 7 26.23 10.91 9.18
C SER A 7 26.86 11.86 10.20
N LEU A 8 28.17 11.73 10.41
CA LEU A 8 29.02 12.55 11.28
C LEU A 8 29.24 13.96 10.70
N LEU A 9 28.16 14.68 10.36
CA LEU A 9 28.24 16.09 10.02
C LEU A 9 28.10 16.86 11.34
N THR A 10 29.21 17.41 11.83
CA THR A 10 29.30 18.18 13.09
C THR A 10 28.67 19.56 12.94
N GLY A 11 27.42 19.64 12.50
CA GLY A 11 26.70 20.88 12.29
C GLY A 11 25.43 20.73 11.45
N CYS A 12 24.62 21.79 11.45
CA CYS A 12 23.40 21.89 10.68
C CYS A 12 23.71 21.92 9.17
N ASN A 13 23.06 21.05 8.39
CA ASN A 13 23.24 20.98 6.94
C ASN A 13 22.66 22.18 6.17
N VAL A 14 21.89 23.03 6.84
CA VAL A 14 21.22 24.20 6.23
C VAL A 14 22.02 25.47 6.47
N CYS A 15 22.62 25.65 7.65
CA CYS A 15 23.32 26.89 7.99
C CYS A 15 24.69 26.72 8.64
N GLY A 16 25.21 25.50 8.75
CA GLY A 16 26.54 25.21 9.27
C GLY A 16 26.74 25.46 10.77
N ARG A 17 25.72 25.93 11.49
CA ARG A 17 25.79 26.18 12.95
C ARG A 17 25.61 24.87 13.75
N ASN A 18 26.05 24.88 15.01
CA ASN A 18 25.99 23.70 15.88
C ASN A 18 24.57 23.45 16.41
N HIS A 19 23.73 22.81 15.59
CA HIS A 19 22.42 22.28 15.94
C HIS A 19 22.02 21.17 14.96
N SER A 20 21.01 20.37 15.32
CA SER A 20 20.44 19.40 14.37
C SER A 20 19.77 20.14 13.22
N THR A 21 19.88 19.62 11.99
CA THR A 21 19.25 20.24 10.82
C THR A 21 17.76 20.52 11.04
N GLU A 22 17.04 19.62 11.71
CA GLU A 22 15.60 19.75 12.03
C GLU A 22 15.25 20.96 12.90
N SER A 23 16.17 21.43 13.74
CA SER A 23 15.96 22.59 14.63
C SER A 23 16.42 23.92 14.04
N CYS A 24 16.77 23.93 12.75
CA CYS A 24 17.31 25.11 12.10
C CYS A 24 16.26 26.20 11.93
N SER A 25 16.56 27.41 12.39
CA SER A 25 15.67 28.58 12.25
C SER A 25 15.37 28.96 10.79
N PHE A 26 16.17 28.48 9.83
CA PHE A 26 15.92 28.65 8.40
C PHE A 26 14.89 27.66 7.85
N LEU A 27 14.66 26.54 8.53
CA LEU A 27 13.58 25.61 8.20
C LEU A 27 12.29 26.12 8.86
N GLN A 28 11.67 27.13 8.26
CA GLN A 28 10.34 27.58 8.67
C GLN A 28 9.29 26.63 8.10
N GLU A 29 8.41 26.13 8.98
CA GLU A 29 7.23 25.30 8.66
C GLU A 29 7.44 24.21 7.62
N LEU A 30 8.21 23.17 7.99
CA LEU A 30 8.27 21.95 7.20
C LEU A 30 6.86 21.35 7.06
N LYS A 31 6.29 21.41 5.86
CA LYS A 31 5.04 20.72 5.53
C LYS A 31 5.39 19.36 4.93
N PRO A 32 5.29 18.26 5.70
CA PRO A 32 5.57 16.94 5.14
C PRO A 32 4.55 16.64 4.05
N VAL A 33 5.06 16.31 2.86
CA VAL A 33 4.22 15.78 1.78
C VAL A 33 3.86 14.35 2.18
N GLN A 34 2.56 14.07 2.32
CA GLN A 34 2.09 12.74 2.65
C GLN A 34 2.16 11.85 1.41
N ASP A 35 2.63 10.62 1.60
CA ASP A 35 2.64 9.64 0.52
C ASP A 35 1.22 9.30 0.09
N THR A 36 1.07 9.01 -1.21
CA THR A 36 -0.19 8.53 -1.75
C THR A 36 -0.42 7.10 -1.30
N LYS A 37 -1.58 6.84 -0.68
CA LYS A 37 -2.00 5.47 -0.33
C LYS A 37 -2.23 4.68 -1.61
N THR A 38 -1.25 3.83 -1.94
CA THR A 38 -1.34 2.96 -3.12
C THR A 38 -2.22 1.75 -2.77
N PRO A 39 -3.27 1.44 -3.56
CA PRO A 39 -4.10 0.28 -3.31
C PRO A 39 -3.31 -1.03 -3.51
N SER A 40 -3.81 -2.12 -2.92
CA SER A 40 -3.16 -3.43 -3.06
C SER A 40 -3.12 -3.89 -4.52
N ARG A 41 -2.14 -4.74 -4.85
CA ARG A 41 -2.05 -5.36 -6.19
C ARG A 41 -3.37 -6.00 -6.62
N ALA A 42 -4.07 -6.68 -5.71
CA ALA A 42 -5.36 -7.29 -5.99
C ALA A 42 -6.43 -6.30 -6.47
N ARG A 43 -6.46 -5.08 -5.90
CA ARG A 43 -7.40 -4.01 -6.31
C ARG A 43 -6.97 -3.37 -7.62
N LEU A 44 -5.67 -3.21 -7.85
CA LEU A 44 -5.13 -2.66 -9.09
C LEU A 44 -5.35 -3.57 -10.31
N THR A 45 -5.44 -4.89 -10.10
CA THR A 45 -5.67 -5.87 -11.17
C THR A 45 -7.15 -6.12 -11.47
N LEU A 46 -8.07 -5.40 -10.82
CA LEU A 46 -9.50 -5.61 -11.02
C LEU A 46 -9.92 -5.19 -12.46
N PRO A 47 -10.58 -6.07 -13.24
CA PRO A 47 -11.13 -5.72 -14.54
C PRO A 47 -12.10 -4.53 -14.48
N ALA A 48 -12.10 -3.68 -15.51
CA ALA A 48 -12.87 -2.42 -15.53
C ALA A 48 -14.41 -2.58 -15.36
N ASN A 49 -14.95 -3.75 -15.71
CA ASN A 49 -16.37 -4.07 -15.59
C ASN A 49 -16.73 -4.68 -14.22
N LEU A 50 -15.79 -4.70 -13.28
CA LEU A 50 -15.99 -5.12 -11.90
C LEU A 50 -15.72 -3.95 -10.94
N GLU A 51 -16.33 -4.03 -9.76
CA GLU A 51 -16.16 -3.07 -8.68
C GLU A 51 -15.94 -3.79 -7.36
N VAL A 52 -15.09 -3.23 -6.49
CA VAL A 52 -14.92 -3.72 -5.13
C VAL A 52 -15.75 -2.86 -4.18
N GLN A 53 -16.68 -3.48 -3.45
CA GLN A 53 -17.52 -2.80 -2.46
C GLN A 53 -17.25 -3.35 -1.05
N ASN A 54 -17.22 -2.45 -0.06
CA ASN A 54 -17.18 -2.85 1.34
C ASN A 54 -18.62 -3.03 1.86
N LEU A 55 -18.85 -4.12 2.57
CA LEU A 55 -20.13 -4.45 3.17
C LEU A 55 -20.22 -3.90 4.60
N ALA A 56 -21.43 -3.91 5.18
CA ALA A 56 -21.70 -3.36 6.51
C ALA A 56 -20.93 -4.07 7.65
N ASP A 57 -20.52 -5.31 7.42
CA ASP A 57 -19.70 -6.13 8.32
C ASP A 57 -18.18 -5.90 8.15
N ASN A 58 -17.78 -4.89 7.36
CA ASN A 58 -16.41 -4.59 6.96
C ASN A 58 -15.74 -5.66 6.08
N THR A 59 -16.50 -6.63 5.56
CA THR A 59 -15.99 -7.53 4.53
C THR A 59 -16.00 -6.85 3.16
N THR A 60 -15.34 -7.48 2.18
CA THR A 60 -15.19 -6.94 0.83
C THR A 60 -15.80 -7.90 -0.19
N THR A 61 -16.60 -7.39 -1.13
CA THR A 61 -17.18 -8.16 -2.23
C THR A 61 -16.81 -7.57 -3.59
N VAL A 62 -17.04 -8.33 -4.66
CA VAL A 62 -16.83 -7.91 -6.05
C VAL A 62 -18.15 -7.94 -6.81
N LEU A 63 -18.52 -6.81 -7.42
CA LEU A 63 -19.77 -6.63 -8.16
C LEU A 63 -19.52 -6.39 -9.65
N ALA A 64 -20.45 -6.87 -10.48
CA ALA A 64 -20.46 -6.59 -11.91
C ALA A 64 -21.06 -5.20 -12.18
N ARG A 65 -20.32 -4.35 -12.88
CA ARG A 65 -20.81 -3.04 -13.37
C ARG A 65 -21.44 -3.13 -14.77
N ALA A 66 -21.22 -4.24 -15.48
CA ALA A 66 -21.79 -4.50 -16.80
C ALA A 66 -22.15 -5.99 -16.94
N PRO A 67 -23.08 -6.35 -17.85
CA PRO A 67 -23.39 -7.74 -18.14
C PRO A 67 -22.18 -8.49 -18.71
N PHE A 68 -22.06 -9.75 -18.33
CA PHE A 68 -21.08 -10.69 -18.86
C PHE A 68 -21.77 -11.70 -19.78
N THR A 69 -21.15 -12.04 -20.90
CA THR A 69 -21.61 -13.18 -21.72
C THR A 69 -21.40 -14.49 -20.96
N ARG A 70 -22.18 -15.52 -21.30
CA ARG A 70 -21.97 -16.86 -20.73
C ARG A 70 -20.57 -17.37 -21.09
N SER A 71 -20.04 -18.24 -20.23
CA SER A 71 -18.74 -18.90 -20.40
C SER A 71 -17.51 -17.98 -20.37
N ILE A 72 -17.61 -16.82 -19.69
CA ILE A 72 -16.43 -15.99 -19.38
C ILE A 72 -15.63 -16.65 -18.27
N GLN A 73 -14.30 -16.66 -18.42
CA GLN A 73 -13.36 -17.19 -17.45
C GLN A 73 -12.56 -16.05 -16.82
N PHE A 74 -12.47 -16.07 -15.48
CA PHE A 74 -11.57 -15.20 -14.71
C PHE A 74 -10.37 -16.01 -14.22
N GLY A 75 -9.22 -15.35 -14.10
CA GLY A 75 -8.04 -15.93 -13.47
C GLY A 75 -6.82 -16.04 -14.40
N PRO A 76 -5.81 -16.85 -14.00
CA PRO A 76 -5.81 -17.75 -12.85
C PRO A 76 -5.89 -17.02 -11.50
N PHE A 77 -6.27 -17.71 -10.44
CA PHE A 77 -6.21 -17.16 -9.08
C PHE A 77 -4.75 -16.91 -8.68
N ILE A 78 -4.47 -15.72 -8.17
CA ILE A 78 -3.11 -15.30 -7.78
C ILE A 78 -3.12 -15.00 -6.28
N ALA A 79 -2.39 -15.81 -5.52
CA ALA A 79 -2.13 -15.57 -4.10
C ALA A 79 -0.75 -16.12 -3.71
N LYS A 80 -0.31 -15.79 -2.50
CA LYS A 80 0.91 -16.38 -1.93
C LYS A 80 0.67 -17.87 -1.69
N ARG A 81 1.53 -18.73 -2.22
CA ARG A 81 1.50 -20.18 -1.95
C ARG A 81 2.00 -20.43 -0.53
N THR A 82 1.15 -21.03 0.32
CA THR A 82 1.50 -21.46 1.68
C THR A 82 1.41 -22.98 1.79
N GLN A 83 2.20 -23.59 2.68
CA GLN A 83 2.20 -25.05 2.89
C GLN A 83 1.09 -25.50 3.86
N MET A 84 0.40 -24.56 4.50
CA MET A 84 -0.68 -24.81 5.46
C MET A 84 -2.02 -24.62 4.74
N LEU A 85 -2.60 -25.72 4.25
CA LEU A 85 -3.98 -25.74 3.77
C LEU A 85 -4.88 -25.94 5.00
N HIS A 86 -5.66 -24.93 5.36
CA HIS A 86 -6.83 -25.15 6.21
C HIS A 86 -7.90 -25.86 5.35
N PRO A 87 -8.47 -27.00 5.77
CA PRO A 87 -9.38 -27.81 4.94
C PRO A 87 -10.63 -27.09 4.43
N ALA A 88 -10.97 -25.93 4.99
CA ALA A 88 -12.18 -25.17 4.65
C ALA A 88 -12.00 -24.14 3.51
N GLU A 89 -10.78 -23.91 3.01
CA GLU A 89 -10.50 -22.92 1.95
C GLU A 89 -10.07 -23.58 0.63
N ILE A 90 -10.70 -24.70 0.28
CA ILE A 90 -10.57 -25.29 -1.05
C ILE A 90 -11.57 -24.60 -1.96
N PHE A 91 -11.09 -23.64 -2.76
CA PHE A 91 -11.85 -23.08 -3.87
C PHE A 91 -11.91 -24.14 -4.99
N LEU A 92 -13.03 -24.86 -5.06
CA LEU A 92 -13.41 -25.75 -6.17
C LEU A 92 -13.93 -24.95 -7.37
#